data_AF-A0AAW4VMM4-F1
#
_entry.id   AF-A0AAW4VMM4-F1
#
_cell.length_a   1.000
_cell.length_b   1.000
_cell.length_c   1.000
_cell.angle_alpha   90.00
_cell.angle_beta   90.00
_cell.angle_gamma   90.00
#
_symmetry.space_group_name_H-M   'P 1'
#
loop_
_entity.id
_entity.type
_entity.pdbx_description
1 polymer ?
#
loop_
_entity_poly.entity_id
_entity_poly.type
_entity_poly.pdbx_seq_one_letter_code
_entity_poly.pdbx_strand_id
1 'polypeptide(L)' 'MLLSSRPIIEASRMVQTLTGPNILEQAENKRSTYVGRELQGKTIGLLGLGAIGTKVALSCYGLGMDVLGYSIRDAQ' A
#
# COMPACT_ATOMS: atom_id res chain seq x y z
N MET A 1 0.33 0.29 -3.62
CA MET A 1 -0.74 0.47 -2.60
C MET A 1 -0.58 -0.45 -1.39
N LEU A 2 -0.55 -1.78 -1.56
CA LEU A 2 -0.47 -2.69 -0.41
C LEU A 2 0.77 -2.47 0.47
N LEU A 3 1.94 -2.39 -0.15
CA LEU A 3 3.20 -2.13 0.57
C LEU A 3 3.31 -0.70 1.13
N SER A 4 2.55 0.27 0.57
CA SER A 4 2.61 1.67 0.98
C SER A 4 1.60 2.02 2.07
N SER A 5 0.50 1.26 2.17
CA SER A 5 -0.59 1.49 3.13
C SER A 5 -0.60 0.50 4.29
N ARG A 6 -0.02 -0.69 4.10
CA ARG A 6 0.07 -1.73 5.13
C ARG A 6 1.53 -2.06 5.42
N PRO A 7 1.93 -2.18 6.70
CA PRO A 7 3.30 -2.52 7.09
C PRO A 7 3.57 -4.03 6.94
N ILE A 8 3.42 -4.55 5.71
CA ILE A 8 3.51 -5.99 5.41
C ILE A 8 4.94 -6.49 5.58
N ILE A 9 5.93 -5.70 5.17
CA ILE A 9 7.34 -6.08 5.26
C ILE A 9 7.77 -6.15 6.72
N GLU A 10 7.37 -5.17 7.53
CA GLU A 10 7.65 -5.13 8.95
C GLU A 10 6.94 -6.26 9.69
N ALA A 11 5.67 -6.52 9.38
CA ALA A 11 4.92 -7.64 9.96
C ALA A 11 5.55 -9.00 9.60
N SER A 12 5.95 -9.20 8.34
CA SER A 12 6.64 -10.41 7.88
C SER A 12 7.98 -10.60 8.60
N ARG A 13 8.78 -9.54 8.73
CA ARG A 13 10.03 -9.57 9.47
C ARG A 13 9.81 -9.89 10.95
N MET A 14 8.75 -9.37 11.56
CA MET A 14 8.42 -9.65 12.95
C MET A 14 8.14 -11.14 13.16
N VAL A 15 7.33 -11.77 12.31
CA VAL A 15 7.01 -13.20 12.41
C VAL A 15 8.28 -14.06 12.31
N GLN A 16 9.25 -13.67 11.47
CA GLN A 16 10.54 -14.36 11.35
C GLN A 16 11.39 -14.33 12.64
N THR A 17 11.12 -13.41 13.56
CA THR A 17 11.84 -13.33 14.86
C THR A 17 11.25 -14.23 15.94
N LEU A 18 10.06 -14.80 15.72
CA LEU A 18 9.38 -15.64 16.70
C LEU A 18 10.06 -17.01 16.79
N THR A 19 10.30 -17.47 18.01
CA THR A 19 10.93 -18.77 18.28
C THR A 19 10.27 -19.42 19.50
N GLY A 20 10.39 -20.75 19.62
CA GLY A 20 9.84 -21.53 20.72
C GLY A 20 8.43 -22.09 20.48
N PRO A 21 7.78 -22.65 21.51
CA PRO A 21 6.42 -23.18 21.40
C PRO A 21 5.39 -22.04 21.24
N ASN A 22 4.23 -22.36 20.68
CA ASN A 22 3.08 -21.44 20.51
C ASN A 22 3.34 -20.20 19.62
N ILE A 23 4.10 -20.36 18.54
CA ILE A 23 4.38 -19.28 17.55
C ILE A 23 3.10 -18.59 17.05
N LEU A 24 2.03 -19.34 16.83
CA LEU A 24 0.77 -18.78 16.34
C LEU A 24 0.16 -17.77 17.32
N GLU A 25 0.14 -18.09 18.61
CA GLU A 25 -0.39 -17.21 19.65
C GLU A 25 0.46 -15.93 19.77
N GLN A 26 1.79 -16.08 19.71
CA GLN A 26 2.71 -14.94 19.71
C GLN A 26 2.50 -14.02 18.50
N ALA A 27 2.24 -14.60 17.33
CA ALA A 27 1.98 -13.83 16.10
C ALA A 27 0.66 -13.05 16.18
N GLU A 28 -0.42 -13.68 16.65
CA GLU A 28 -1.72 -13.00 16.81
C GLU A 28 -1.64 -11.88 17.86
N ASN A 29 -0.92 -12.08 18.97
CA ASN A 29 -0.74 -11.04 19.99
C ASN A 29 -0.04 -9.79 19.46
N LYS A 30 0.84 -9.92 18.46
CA LYS A 30 1.57 -8.80 17.85
C LYS A 30 0.87 -8.21 16.64
N ARG A 31 -0.21 -8.82 16.16
CA ARG A 31 -0.93 -8.41 14.93
C ARG A 31 -1.48 -6.99 14.99
N SER A 32 -1.98 -6.57 16.15
CA SER A 32 -2.57 -5.24 16.36
C SER A 32 -1.56 -4.09 16.22
N THR A 33 -0.26 -4.37 16.29
CA THR A 33 0.80 -3.38 16.07
C THR A 33 0.98 -3.03 14.58
N TYR A 34 0.49 -3.87 13.66
CA TYR A 34 0.72 -3.78 12.21
C TYR A 34 -0.57 -3.42 11.45
N VAL A 35 -1.22 -2.34 11.85
CA VAL A 35 -2.45 -1.85 11.22
C VAL A 35 -2.11 -1.03 9.97
N GLY A 36 -2.89 -1.24 8.91
CA GLY A 36 -2.81 -0.41 7.71
C GLY A 36 -3.41 0.98 7.91
N ARG A 37 -3.27 1.82 6.90
CA ARG A 37 -3.91 3.14 6.82
C ARG A 37 -4.87 3.16 5.64
N GLU A 38 -5.96 3.90 5.79
CA GLU A 38 -6.92 4.05 4.69
C GLU A 38 -6.40 4.90 3.56
N LEU A 39 -6.86 4.62 2.35
CA LEU A 39 -6.42 5.30 1.14
C LEU A 39 -7.24 6.54 0.82
N GLN A 40 -8.50 6.60 1.28
CA GLN A 40 -9.40 7.72 1.02
C GLN A 40 -8.81 9.06 1.48
N GLY A 41 -8.90 10.08 0.62
CA GLY A 41 -8.38 11.42 0.84
C GLY A 41 -6.85 11.53 0.78
N LYS A 42 -6.12 10.45 0.44
CA LYS A 42 -4.67 10.51 0.23
C LYS A 42 -4.33 10.82 -1.21
N THR A 43 -3.22 11.51 -1.40
CA THR A 43 -2.70 11.81 -2.74
C THR A 43 -1.79 10.69 -3.26
N ILE A 44 -1.96 10.32 -4.52
CA ILE A 44 -1.05 9.42 -5.25
C ILE A 44 -0.52 10.09 -6.51
N GLY A 45 0.79 9.99 -6.72
CA GLY A 45 1.46 10.43 -7.94
C GLY A 45 1.69 9.26 -8.89
N LEU A 46 1.32 9.44 -10.16
CA LEU A 46 1.55 8.50 -11.25
C LEU A 46 2.44 9.15 -12.31
N LEU A 47 3.62 8.55 -12.51
CA LEU A 47 4.53 8.93 -13.59
C LEU A 47 4.36 7.95 -14.74
N GLY A 48 3.81 8.42 -15.85
CA GLY A 48 3.46 7.64 -17.02
C GLY A 48 1.98 7.27 -17.08
N LEU A 49 1.23 8.01 -17.89
CA LEU A 49 -0.21 7.81 -18.13
C LEU A 49 -0.46 7.06 -19.46
N GLY A 50 0.21 5.92 -19.64
CA GLY A 50 -0.11 4.98 -20.72
C GLY A 50 -1.38 4.17 -20.40
N ALA A 51 -1.70 3.18 -21.23
CA ALA A 51 -2.91 2.35 -21.06
C ALA A 51 -3.07 1.74 -19.65
N ILE A 52 -1.97 1.37 -18.99
CA ILE A 52 -1.96 0.86 -17.62
C ILE A 52 -2.08 2.01 -16.61
N GLY A 53 -1.30 3.08 -16.79
CA GLY A 53 -1.29 4.24 -15.89
C GLY A 53 -2.68 4.86 -15.74
N THR A 54 -3.43 5.00 -16.84
CA THR A 54 -4.82 5.49 -16.82
C THR A 54 -5.76 4.56 -16.05
N LYS A 55 -5.63 3.24 -16.22
CA LYS A 55 -6.45 2.27 -15.47
C LYS A 55 -6.14 2.34 -13.97
N VAL A 56 -4.87 2.44 -13.62
CA VAL A 56 -4.45 2.60 -12.22
C VAL A 56 -5.00 3.92 -11.66
N ALA A 57 -4.85 5.04 -12.37
CA ALA A 57 -5.38 6.34 -11.99
C ALA A 57 -6.87 6.29 -11.67
N LEU A 58 -7.66 5.69 -12.57
CA LEU A 58 -9.11 5.57 -12.40
C LEU A 58 -9.46 4.70 -11.18
N SER A 59 -8.77 3.59 -10.98
CA SER A 59 -8.95 2.75 -9.78
C SER A 59 -8.61 3.51 -8.49
N CYS A 60 -7.54 4.32 -8.49
CA CYS A 60 -7.17 5.15 -7.33
C CYS A 60 -8.23 6.21 -7.04
N TYR A 61 -8.71 6.88 -8.09
CA TYR A 61 -9.77 7.87 -8.00
C TYR A 61 -11.07 7.25 -7.45
N GLY A 62 -11.43 6.05 -7.93
CA GLY A 62 -12.58 5.28 -7.41
C GLY A 62 -12.44 4.86 -5.93
N LEU A 63 -11.21 4.78 -5.41
CA LEU A 63 -10.92 4.58 -3.98
C LEU A 63 -10.96 5.89 -3.17
N GLY A 64 -11.34 7.00 -3.80
CA GLY A 64 -11.43 8.33 -3.16
C GLY A 64 -10.08 8.97 -2.91
N MET A 65 -9.06 8.65 -3.71
CA MET A 65 -7.73 9.26 -3.64
C MET A 65 -7.64 10.51 -4.53
N ASP A 66 -6.78 11.45 -4.17
CA ASP A 66 -6.38 12.55 -5.05
C ASP A 66 -5.29 12.06 -6.01
N VAL A 67 -5.57 12.06 -7.31
CA VAL A 67 -4.65 11.50 -8.31
C VAL A 67 -3.91 12.60 -9.05
N LEU A 68 -2.59 12.61 -8.92
CA LEU A 68 -1.69 13.45 -9.69
C LEU A 68 -1.04 12.60 -10.77
N GLY A 69 -1.18 12.99 -12.02
CA GLY A 69 -0.61 12.28 -13.17
C GLY A 69 0.38 13.15 -13.94
N TYR A 70 1.49 12.56 -14.37
CA TYR A 70 2.45 13.20 -15.26
C TYR A 70 2.82 12.25 -16.40
N SER A 71 2.69 12.71 -17.64
CA SER A 71 3.20 12.03 -18.83
C SER A 71 4.10 12.98 -19.62
N ILE A 72 5.16 12.43 -20.21
CA ILE A 72 6.05 13.21 -21.09
C ILE A 72 5.35 13.76 -22.35
N ARG A 73 4.16 13.23 -22.68
CA ARG A 73 3.34 13.73 -23.80
C ARG A 73 2.48 14.93 -23.42
N ASP A 74 2.30 15.20 -22.13
CA ASP A 74 1.44 16.27 -21.64
C ASP A 74 2.21 17.61 -21.48
N ALA A 75 3.52 17.60 -21.73
CA ALA A 75 4.41 18.76 -21.66
C ALA A 75 4.70 19.42 -23.03
N GLN A 76 3.85 19.15 -24.03
CA GLN A 76 3.88 19.74 -25.37
C GLN A 76 2.54 20.41 -25.69
#